data_AF-A0A7M4AJ00-F1
#
_entry.id   AF-A0A7M4AJ00-F1
#
_cell.length_a   1.000
_cell.length_b   1.000
_cell.length_c   1.000
_cell.angle_alpha   90.00
_cell.angle_beta   90.00
_cell.angle_gamma   90.00
#
_symmetry.space_group_name_H-M   'P 1'
#
loop_
_entity.id
_entity.type
_entity.pdbx_description
1 polymer ?
#
loop_
_entity_poly.entity_id
_entity_poly.type
_entity_poly.pdbx_seq_one_letter_code
_entity_poly.pdbx_strand_id
1 'polypeptide(L)' 'MVTQEGATPEEGELVVATITNVKQNGAYVDLDEYEGTEGFIFIGEIASGWVKNIRGFV' A
#
# COMPACT_ATOMS: atom_id res chain seq x y z
N MET A 1 -17.75 3.62 15.99
CA MET A 1 -17.09 4.68 15.20
C MET A 1 -15.70 4.79 15.78
N VAL A 2 -14.72 4.20 15.13
CA VAL A 2 -13.31 4.32 15.53
C VAL A 2 -12.73 5.48 14.73
N THR A 3 -12.42 6.56 15.42
CA THR A 3 -11.62 7.67 14.91
C THR A 3 -10.21 7.36 15.38
N GLN A 4 -9.39 6.70 14.57
CA GLN A 4 -8.01 6.35 14.95
C GLN A 4 -7.10 7.54 14.66
N GLU A 5 -7.01 8.46 15.62
CA GLU A 5 -5.94 9.46 15.66
C GLU A 5 -4.58 8.74 15.80
N GLY A 6 -3.82 8.64 14.71
CA GLY A 6 -2.39 8.30 14.74
C GLY A 6 -2.03 6.82 14.95
N ALA A 7 -2.95 5.89 14.70
CA ALA A 7 -2.67 4.47 14.87
C ALA A 7 -2.41 3.83 13.51
N THR A 8 -1.21 3.31 13.31
CA THR A 8 -0.88 2.44 12.19
C THR A 8 -1.79 1.21 12.16
N PRO A 9 -2.11 0.65 10.98
CA PRO A 9 -2.91 -0.57 10.89
C PRO A 9 -2.27 -1.73 11.65
N GLU A 10 -3.10 -2.64 12.13
CA GLU A 10 -2.63 -3.86 12.81
C GLU A 10 -2.17 -4.91 11.78
N GLU A 11 -1.26 -5.81 12.19
CA GLU A 11 -0.80 -6.88 11.31
C GLU A 11 -1.97 -7.82 10.94
N GLY A 12 -2.23 -7.95 9.63
CA GLY A 12 -3.34 -8.77 9.10
C GLY A 12 -4.65 -8.01 8.87
N GLU A 13 -4.69 -6.71 9.16
CA GLU A 13 -5.80 -5.83 8.80
C GLU A 13 -5.81 -5.52 7.30
N LEU A 14 -7.00 -5.56 6.69
CA LEU A 14 -7.19 -5.17 5.29
C LEU A 14 -7.55 -3.70 5.23
N VAL A 15 -6.71 -2.91 4.57
CA VAL A 15 -6.88 -1.46 4.42
C VAL A 15 -7.00 -1.08 2.94
N VAL A 16 -7.69 0.01 2.67
CA VAL A 16 -7.70 0.62 1.34
C VAL A 16 -6.59 1.67 1.27
N ALA A 17 -5.76 1.56 0.23
CA ALA A 17 -4.67 2.49 -0.01
C ALA A 17 -4.58 2.88 -1.49
N THR A 18 -4.22 4.14 -1.73
CA THR A 18 -4.05 4.71 -3.06
C THR A 18 -2.58 4.80 -3.43
N ILE A 19 -2.22 4.30 -4.62
CA ILE A 19 -0.82 4.29 -5.08
C ILE A 19 -0.38 5.71 -5.45
N THR A 20 0.62 6.24 -4.74
CA THR A 20 1.18 7.58 -4.98
C THR A 20 2.41 7.54 -5.89
N ASN A 21 3.31 6.56 -5.70
CA ASN A 21 4.53 6.49 -6.50
C ASN A 21 4.98 5.05 -6.71
N VAL A 22 5.39 4.70 -7.92
CA VAL A 22 5.82 3.35 -8.24
C VAL A 22 7.28 3.32 -8.66
N LYS A 23 8.06 2.49 -7.97
CA LYS A 23 9.49 2.29 -8.20
C LYS A 23 9.80 0.85 -8.59
N GLN A 24 11.04 0.58 -9.02
CA GLN A 24 11.46 -0.76 -9.41
C GLN A 24 11.47 -1.76 -8.26
N ASN A 25 11.64 -1.30 -7.02
CA ASN A 25 11.68 -2.11 -5.82
C ASN A 25 10.31 -2.26 -5.13
N GLY A 26 9.27 -1.55 -5.58
CA GLY A 26 7.96 -1.55 -4.93
C GLY A 26 7.10 -0.34 -5.25
N ALA A 27 6.00 -0.18 -4.54
CA ALA A 27 5.07 0.92 -4.67
C ALA A 27 4.89 1.64 -3.33
N TYR A 28 4.98 2.95 -3.36
CA TYR A 28 4.53 3.82 -2.28
C TYR A 28 3.03 4.05 -2.44
N VAL A 29 2.31 3.93 -1.33
CA VAL A 29 0.86 4.07 -1.25
C VAL A 29 0.53 5.01 -0.10
N ASP A 30 -0.60 5.69 -0.18
CA ASP A 30 -1.18 6.48 0.90
C ASP A 30 -2.41 5.75 1.41
N LEU A 31 -2.55 5.62 2.74
CA LEU A 31 -3.67 4.89 3.32
C LEU A 31 -4.87 5.85 3.45
N ASP A 32 -5.92 5.60 2.67
CA ASP A 32 -7.11 6.48 2.63
C ASP A 32 -7.85 6.51 3.98
N GLU A 33 -7.75 5.43 4.76
CA GLU A 33 -8.34 5.32 6.10
C GLU A 33 -7.48 5.97 7.20
N TYR A 34 -6.21 6.28 6.90
CA TYR A 34 -5.24 6.81 7.85
C TYR A 34 -4.57 8.06 7.29
N GLU A 35 -5.25 9.19 7.44
CA GLU A 35 -4.81 10.49 6.91
C GLU A 35 -3.39 10.83 7.38
N GLY A 36 -2.45 10.92 6.43
CA GLY A 36 -1.03 11.20 6.69
C GLY A 36 -0.14 9.98 6.95
N THR A 37 -0.63 8.76 6.71
CA THR A 37 0.16 7.53 6.82
C THR A 37 0.58 7.03 5.43
N GLU A 38 1.88 7.06 5.16
CA GLU A 38 2.46 6.49 3.95
C GLU A 38 2.78 5.00 4.14
N GLY A 39 2.35 4.18 3.19
CA GLY A 39 2.66 2.77 3.09
C GLY A 39 3.69 2.46 2.00
N PHE A 40 4.42 1.36 2.17
CA PHE A 40 5.31 0.83 1.14
C PHE A 40 5.02 -0.65 0.91
N ILE A 41 4.72 -1.00 -0.33
CA ILE A 41 4.47 -2.37 -0.76
C ILE A 41 5.67 -2.84 -1.58
N PHE A 42 6.33 -3.90 -1.12
CA PHE A 42 7.44 -4.51 -1.84
C PHE A 42 6.95 -5.24 -3.08
N ILE A 43 7.69 -5.16 -4.20
CA ILE A 43 7.25 -5.75 -5.48
C ILE A 43 7.01 -7.26 -5.41
N GLY A 44 7.70 -7.98 -4.52
CA GLY A 44 7.47 -9.41 -4.28
C GLY A 44 6.11 -9.73 -3.64
N GLU A 45 5.51 -8.78 -2.92
CA GLU A 45 4.19 -8.92 -2.31
C GLU A 45 3.07 -8.49 -3.26
N ILE A 46 3.39 -7.71 -4.31
CA ILE A 46 2.39 -7.22 -5.27
C ILE A 46 1.98 -8.33 -6.24
N ALA A 47 2.90 -9.23 -6.60
CA ALA A 47 2.56 -10.45 -7.32
C ALA A 47 3.54 -11.58 -6.99
N SER A 48 3.02 -12.79 -6.88
CA SER A 48 3.80 -14.02 -6.69
C SER A 48 4.62 -14.46 -7.92
N GLY A 49 4.67 -13.63 -8.98
CA GLY A 49 5.31 -13.93 -10.25
C GLY A 49 6.06 -12.73 -10.85
N TRP A 50 6.57 -12.87 -12.07
CA TRP A 50 7.40 -11.82 -12.68
C TRP A 50 6.55 -10.60 -13.12
N VAL A 51 6.65 -9.52 -12.36
CA VAL A 51 6.01 -8.24 -12.67
C VAL A 51 6.82 -7.50 -13.73
N LYS A 52 6.38 -7.60 -15.00
CA LYS A 52 6.98 -6.87 -16.13
C LYS A 52 6.62 -5.38 -16.12
N ASN A 53 5.42 -5.05 -15.66
CA ASN A 53 4.95 -3.68 -15.54
C ASN A 53 3.89 -3.58 -14.44
N ILE A 54 4.32 -3.05 -13.31
CA ILE A 54 3.52 -2.76 -12.13
C ILE A 54 2.32 -1.83 -12.41
N ARG A 55 2.40 -0.98 -13.45
CA ARG A 55 1.28 -0.11 -13.88
C ARG A 55 0.17 -0.84 -14.63
N GLY A 56 0.36 -2.11 -14.95
CA GLY A 56 -0.63 -2.94 -15.63
C GLY A 56 -1.46 -3.82 -14.69
N PHE A 57 -1.21 -3.77 -13.38
CA PHE A 57 -1.96 -4.50 -12.37
C PHE A 57 -3.05 -3.57 -11.82
N VAL A 58 -4.32 -3.84 -12.19
CA VAL A 58 -5.53 -3.15 -11.74
C VAL A 58 -6.61 -4.19 -11.47
#